data_AF-A0A1M4UAZ0-F1
#
_entry.id   AF-A0A1M4UAZ0-F1
#
_cell.length_a   1.000
_cell.length_b   1.000
_cell.length_c   1.000
_cell.angle_alpha   90.00
_cell.angle_beta   90.00
_cell.angle_gamma   90.00
#
_symmetry.space_group_name_H-M   'P 1'
#
loop_
_entity.id
_entity.type
_entity.pdbx_description
1 polymer ?
#
loop_
_entity_poly.entity_id
_entity_poly.type
_entity_poly.pdbx_seq_one_letter_code
_entity_poly.pdbx_strand_id
1 'polypeptide(L)'
;MKRAKLTSKLKQETRATFLERGADYLLGITDTLYPIFIGAWAVSVSSKIGTFLLIFGAIWTGINAGAMLTVIPGYLGAAEVLEKKMREAEERQAKLRARAFMLQSQRKRARAKAFMLHAKRETTRAQALMIQAQQETTRARAFMNQALGTIASVGVLLGVTFAIVPEFLPESWLHRLGIVNSEAMSYFVLTGGSFFILTGTRWCLAVALRCVGQANDARNGAILIFGVNLILDPLLIVGAGWGLVGSTVGTITAQIVGIAYLWMRFRRNALNQVKASWRLTRDVQAQLWGESGGNMMLKETCYRSFPFLMIFLIDPLGVAVLSAYRLWTMIFPPLIGSVGLAAGTVMHARVATLMGSAKKNPTQIKALRMEYDTDRKLCTAYSSRLLVRYCFPASLLVVAVLSLIYLPPKVGMESGLYLLAFFGLGAAGWYTCSLNAVLELALQGAGKMQTLFLNSLARMVGQLLLSAGAVMLLPTPMAAISVIVIYNAFMVVAKRQLASMSKSVLK
;
A
#
# COMPACT_ATOMS: atom_id res chain seq x y z
N MET A 1 16.85 -18.98 -36.10
CA MET A 1 16.00 -20.10 -35.62
C MET A 1 16.56 -20.89 -34.43
N LYS A 2 17.83 -21.34 -34.41
CA LYS A 2 18.39 -22.10 -33.26
C LYS A 2 18.41 -21.34 -31.92
N ARG A 3 18.49 -20.00 -31.94
CA ARG A 3 18.47 -19.14 -30.73
C ARG A 3 17.08 -18.98 -30.11
N ALA A 4 16.00 -19.11 -30.89
CA ALA A 4 14.62 -18.98 -30.41
C ALA A 4 14.07 -20.29 -29.80
N LYS A 5 14.50 -21.44 -30.33
CA LYS A 5 14.24 -22.76 -29.73
C LYS A 5 14.96 -22.97 -28.39
N LEU A 6 16.10 -22.30 -28.17
CA LEU A 6 16.86 -22.39 -26.92
C LEU A 6 16.19 -21.57 -25.78
N THR A 7 15.59 -20.42 -26.09
CA THR A 7 14.89 -19.57 -25.11
C THR A 7 13.52 -20.11 -24.70
N SER A 8 12.82 -20.85 -25.57
CA SER A 8 11.56 -21.50 -25.22
C SER A 8 11.78 -22.75 -24.35
N LYS A 9 12.84 -23.53 -24.62
CA LYS A 9 13.20 -24.72 -23.84
C LYS A 9 13.70 -24.36 -22.44
N LEU A 10 14.52 -23.30 -22.31
CA LEU A 10 14.93 -22.77 -21.01
C LEU A 10 13.74 -22.28 -20.16
N LYS A 11 12.75 -21.61 -20.76
CA LYS A 11 11.57 -21.11 -20.01
C LYS A 11 10.65 -22.23 -19.49
N GLN A 12 10.64 -23.39 -20.14
CA GLN A 12 9.80 -24.52 -19.76
C GLN A 12 10.50 -25.41 -18.72
N GLU A 13 11.81 -25.62 -18.84
CA GLU A 13 12.62 -26.38 -17.87
C GLU A 13 12.82 -25.63 -16.53
N THR A 14 12.89 -24.29 -16.54
CA THR A 14 13.06 -23.48 -15.31
C THR A 14 11.78 -23.39 -14.45
N ARG A 15 10.60 -23.71 -15.01
CA ARG A 15 9.33 -23.65 -14.26
C ARG A 15 8.98 -24.95 -13.54
N ALA A 16 9.48 -26.09 -14.01
CA ALA A 16 9.28 -27.39 -13.37
C ALA A 16 10.32 -27.66 -12.26
N THR A 17 11.58 -27.25 -12.44
CA THR A 17 12.66 -27.50 -11.46
C THR A 17 12.64 -26.62 -10.20
N PHE A 18 11.90 -25.51 -10.19
CA PHE A 18 11.84 -24.60 -9.03
C PHE A 18 10.79 -25.02 -7.98
N LEU A 19 9.80 -25.83 -8.36
CA LEU A 19 8.77 -26.34 -7.45
C LEU A 19 9.10 -27.72 -6.86
N GLU A 20 9.85 -28.58 -7.57
CA GLU A 20 10.34 -29.85 -7.01
C GLU A 20 11.58 -29.68 -6.13
N ARG A 21 12.54 -28.81 -6.48
CA ARG A 21 13.79 -28.65 -5.70
C ARG A 21 13.65 -27.85 -4.40
N GLY A 22 12.51 -27.18 -4.18
CA GLY A 22 12.23 -26.47 -2.94
C GLY A 22 11.85 -27.39 -1.77
N ALA A 23 11.36 -28.60 -2.06
CA ALA A 23 10.98 -29.58 -1.05
C ALA A 23 12.18 -30.46 -0.61
N ASP A 24 13.08 -30.81 -1.53
CA ASP A 24 14.27 -31.63 -1.23
C ASP A 24 15.37 -30.84 -0.49
N TYR A 25 15.44 -29.52 -0.68
CA TYR A 25 16.45 -28.66 -0.02
C TYR A 25 16.21 -28.50 1.50
N LEU A 26 15.01 -28.78 2.00
CA LEU A 26 14.68 -28.72 3.43
C LEU A 26 14.83 -30.06 4.15
N LEU A 27 14.94 -31.19 3.43
CA LEU A 27 15.18 -32.52 3.99
C LEU A 27 16.66 -32.96 3.97
N GLY A 28 17.51 -32.33 3.16
CA GLY A 28 18.97 -32.63 3.11
C GLY A 28 19.86 -31.84 4.08
N ILE A 29 19.32 -30.86 4.81
CA ILE A 29 20.10 -30.02 5.74
C ILE A 29 20.34 -30.72 7.09
N THR A 30 19.62 -31.82 7.39
CA THR A 30 19.78 -32.59 8.62
C THR A 30 20.79 -33.75 8.54
N ASP A 31 21.18 -34.22 7.35
CA ASP A 31 22.04 -35.42 7.22
C ASP A 31 23.49 -35.15 6.74
N THR A 32 23.85 -33.89 6.46
CA THR A 32 25.14 -33.58 5.79
C THR A 32 26.10 -32.70 6.60
N LEU A 33 25.76 -32.33 7.84
CA LEU A 33 26.61 -31.45 8.67
C LEU A 33 27.20 -32.12 9.92
N TYR A 34 27.23 -33.45 10.00
CA TYR A 34 27.70 -34.14 11.20
C TYR A 34 29.02 -34.94 11.09
N PRO A 35 29.64 -35.19 9.91
CA PRO A 35 31.00 -35.76 9.92
C PRO A 35 31.99 -35.19 8.88
N ILE A 36 32.01 -33.87 8.60
CA ILE A 36 33.05 -33.25 7.74
C ILE A 36 33.77 -32.07 8.44
N PHE A 37 33.82 -32.09 9.78
CA PHE A 37 34.75 -31.24 10.53
C PHE A 37 35.64 -32.00 11.52
N ILE A 38 35.66 -33.34 11.43
CA ILE A 38 36.64 -34.19 12.12
C ILE A 38 37.24 -35.11 11.06
N GLY A 39 38.40 -34.74 10.53
CA GLY A 39 39.08 -35.56 9.51
C GLY A 39 40.19 -34.88 8.73
N ALA A 40 40.39 -33.58 8.88
CA ALA A 40 41.66 -32.95 8.54
C ALA A 40 42.60 -33.03 9.76
N TRP A 41 43.00 -34.24 10.16
CA TRP A 41 44.21 -34.50 10.96
C TRP A 41 44.45 -36.01 11.14
N ALA A 42 45.00 -36.65 10.10
CA ALA A 42 45.83 -37.86 10.20
C ALA A 42 46.33 -38.17 8.78
N VAL A 43 47.57 -37.81 8.45
CA VAL A 43 48.71 -38.72 8.58
C VAL A 43 48.65 -39.86 7.55
N SER A 44 49.60 -39.79 6.63
CA SER A 44 50.35 -40.94 6.10
C SER A 44 49.77 -41.75 4.93
N VAL A 45 50.52 -41.66 3.84
CA VAL A 45 51.07 -42.79 3.04
C VAL A 45 50.08 -43.81 2.47
N SER A 46 50.01 -43.79 1.14
CA SER A 46 50.14 -44.93 0.21
C SER A 46 49.19 -44.71 -0.97
N SER A 47 49.65 -44.63 -2.20
CA SER A 47 49.92 -45.84 -2.96
C SER A 47 50.57 -45.51 -4.31
N LYS A 48 51.68 -46.22 -4.59
CA LYS A 48 52.07 -46.97 -5.79
C LYS A 48 51.60 -46.61 -7.22
N ILE A 49 51.01 -45.47 -7.50
CA ILE A 49 50.58 -45.09 -8.87
C ILE A 49 51.50 -44.03 -9.49
N GLY A 50 52.19 -43.22 -8.68
CA GLY A 50 53.10 -42.16 -9.15
C GLY A 50 54.42 -42.68 -9.75
N THR A 51 54.89 -43.86 -9.35
CA THR A 51 56.16 -44.42 -9.83
C THR A 51 56.00 -45.17 -11.16
N PHE A 52 54.79 -45.63 -11.49
CA PHE A 52 54.54 -46.42 -12.71
C PHE A 52 54.43 -45.55 -13.99
N LEU A 53 54.00 -44.29 -13.85
CA LEU A 53 53.88 -43.35 -14.99
C LEU A 53 55.21 -42.65 -15.36
N LEU A 54 56.18 -42.61 -14.46
CA LEU A 54 57.53 -42.07 -14.73
C LEU A 54 58.43 -43.08 -15.48
N ILE A 55 58.17 -44.39 -15.35
CA ILE A 55 58.93 -45.44 -16.03
C ILE A 55 58.41 -45.68 -17.47
N PHE A 56 57.11 -45.51 -17.71
CA PHE A 56 56.54 -45.67 -19.06
C PHE A 56 56.85 -44.50 -20.01
N GLY A 57 57.03 -43.28 -19.48
CA GLY A 57 57.47 -42.11 -20.25
C GLY A 57 58.94 -42.17 -20.70
N ALA A 58 59.80 -42.83 -19.92
CA ALA A 58 61.23 -43.00 -20.22
C ALA A 58 61.50 -44.14 -21.22
N ILE A 59 60.61 -45.14 -21.29
CA ILE A 59 60.76 -46.30 -22.21
C ILE A 59 60.17 -45.99 -23.60
N TRP A 60 59.16 -45.11 -23.71
CA TRP A 60 58.61 -44.68 -25.00
C TRP A 60 59.53 -43.69 -25.76
N THR A 61 60.40 -42.97 -25.04
CA THR A 61 61.42 -42.08 -25.63
C THR A 61 62.68 -42.82 -26.05
N GLY A 62 62.96 -44.01 -25.50
CA GLY A 62 64.09 -44.85 -25.89
C GLY A 62 63.88 -45.68 -27.18
N ILE A 63 62.62 -45.97 -27.56
CA ILE A 63 62.33 -46.94 -28.63
C ILE A 63 62.09 -46.27 -30.01
N ASN A 64 61.83 -44.96 -30.07
CA ASN A 64 61.78 -44.23 -31.35
C ASN A 64 63.12 -43.59 -31.78
N ALA A 65 64.19 -43.77 -30.99
CA ALA A 65 65.53 -43.30 -31.31
C ALA A 65 66.34 -44.27 -32.21
N GLY A 66 65.81 -45.46 -32.50
CA GLY A 66 66.51 -46.52 -33.25
C GLY A 66 66.20 -46.63 -34.74
N ALA A 67 65.25 -45.85 -35.28
CA ALA A 67 64.75 -46.01 -36.66
C ALA A 67 65.03 -44.83 -37.61
N MET A 68 65.94 -43.91 -37.24
CA MET A 68 66.35 -42.77 -38.09
C MET A 68 67.88 -42.68 -38.23
N LEU A 69 68.57 -43.81 -38.40
CA LEU A 69 70.02 -43.85 -38.57
C LEU A 69 70.50 -44.71 -39.75
N THR A 70 69.74 -44.73 -40.85
CA THR A 70 70.17 -45.40 -42.10
C THR A 70 69.88 -44.61 -43.39
N VAL A 71 69.75 -43.28 -43.32
CA VAL A 71 69.80 -42.42 -44.54
C VAL A 71 70.70 -41.20 -44.30
N ILE A 72 71.98 -41.49 -44.10
CA ILE A 72 73.13 -40.66 -44.49
C ILE A 72 73.36 -40.98 -45.99
N PRO A 73 73.85 -40.13 -46.93
CA PRO A 73 74.24 -38.71 -46.94
C PRO A 73 73.72 -37.94 -48.20
N GLY A 74 73.23 -36.70 -48.04
CA GLY A 74 72.89 -35.84 -49.19
C GLY A 74 72.52 -34.39 -48.86
N TYR A 75 72.40 -34.05 -47.57
CA TYR A 75 71.90 -32.75 -47.12
C TYR A 75 72.95 -31.85 -46.45
N LEU A 76 74.24 -32.21 -46.52
CA LEU A 76 75.32 -31.45 -45.87
C LEU A 76 75.69 -30.13 -46.58
N GLY A 77 75.17 -29.86 -47.79
CA GLY A 77 75.26 -28.54 -48.43
C GLY A 77 74.06 -27.62 -48.16
N ALA A 78 72.94 -28.16 -47.66
CA ALA A 78 71.73 -27.40 -47.34
C ALA A 78 71.61 -27.08 -45.84
N ALA A 79 72.30 -27.85 -44.98
CA ALA A 79 72.22 -27.75 -43.52
C ALA A 79 72.80 -26.45 -42.95
N GLU A 80 73.90 -25.91 -43.49
CA GLU A 80 74.46 -24.62 -43.02
C GLU A 80 73.55 -23.43 -43.36
N VAL A 81 72.87 -23.46 -44.51
CA VAL A 81 71.90 -22.43 -44.92
C VAL A 81 70.59 -22.56 -44.11
N LEU A 82 70.20 -23.78 -43.77
CA LEU A 82 69.00 -24.06 -42.97
C LEU A 82 69.20 -23.73 -41.49
N GLU A 83 70.37 -24.02 -40.91
CA GLU A 83 70.68 -23.74 -39.51
C GLU A 83 70.79 -22.24 -39.25
N LYS A 84 71.38 -21.48 -40.18
CA LYS A 84 71.39 -20.02 -40.13
C LYS A 84 69.98 -19.44 -40.24
N LYS A 85 69.13 -19.97 -41.15
CA LYS A 85 67.73 -19.56 -41.28
C LYS A 85 66.85 -20.00 -40.10
N MET A 86 67.15 -21.13 -39.46
CA MET A 86 66.43 -21.61 -38.27
C MET A 86 66.78 -20.78 -37.03
N ARG A 87 68.06 -20.44 -36.81
CA ARG A 87 68.44 -19.52 -35.72
C ARG A 87 67.82 -18.13 -35.92
N GLU A 88 67.81 -17.60 -37.15
CA GLU A 88 67.09 -16.36 -37.48
C GLU A 88 65.56 -16.49 -37.31
N ALA A 89 64.98 -17.65 -37.61
CA ALA A 89 63.55 -17.91 -37.44
C ALA A 89 63.16 -18.05 -35.96
N GLU A 90 63.96 -18.72 -35.13
CA GLU A 90 63.77 -18.83 -33.69
C GLU A 90 63.92 -17.48 -32.99
N GLU A 91 64.90 -16.66 -33.40
CA GLU A 91 65.06 -15.31 -32.88
C GLU A 91 63.88 -14.41 -33.27
N ARG A 92 63.36 -14.53 -34.51
CA ARG A 92 62.13 -13.88 -34.95
C ARG A 92 60.91 -14.39 -34.18
N GLN A 93 60.82 -15.69 -33.91
CA GLN A 93 59.69 -16.30 -33.19
C GLN A 93 59.71 -15.94 -31.70
N ALA A 94 60.90 -15.84 -31.08
CA ALA A 94 61.10 -15.35 -29.72
C ALA A 94 60.74 -13.86 -29.62
N LYS A 95 61.18 -13.02 -30.57
CA LYS A 95 60.78 -11.60 -30.66
C LYS A 95 59.27 -11.44 -30.86
N LEU A 96 58.63 -12.31 -31.65
CA LEU A 96 57.17 -12.32 -31.85
C LEU A 96 56.42 -12.76 -30.58
N ARG A 97 56.90 -13.78 -29.86
CA ARG A 97 56.32 -14.22 -28.57
C ARG A 97 56.45 -13.15 -27.50
N ALA A 98 57.60 -12.48 -27.42
CA ALA A 98 57.81 -11.35 -26.51
C ALA A 98 56.86 -10.16 -26.85
N ARG A 99 56.71 -9.83 -28.14
CA ARG A 99 55.73 -8.81 -28.60
C ARG A 99 54.29 -9.21 -28.29
N ALA A 100 53.92 -10.48 -28.50
CA ALA A 100 52.58 -11.00 -28.19
C ALA A 100 52.28 -10.94 -26.69
N PHE A 101 53.25 -11.32 -25.84
CA PHE A 101 53.13 -11.21 -24.38
C PHE A 101 52.99 -9.76 -23.92
N MET A 102 53.81 -8.85 -24.48
CA MET A 102 53.71 -7.41 -24.21
C MET A 102 52.34 -6.85 -24.59
N LEU A 103 51.84 -7.17 -25.79
CA LEU A 103 50.50 -6.79 -26.26
C LEU A 103 49.39 -7.37 -25.38
N GLN A 104 49.52 -8.61 -24.93
CA GLN A 104 48.56 -9.24 -24.03
C GLN A 104 48.55 -8.55 -22.65
N SER A 105 49.71 -8.19 -22.12
CA SER A 105 49.84 -7.43 -20.87
C SER A 105 49.22 -6.02 -21.00
N GLN A 106 49.45 -5.34 -22.12
CA GLN A 106 48.87 -4.03 -22.41
C GLN A 106 47.34 -4.10 -22.56
N ARG A 107 46.82 -5.14 -23.23
CA ARG A 107 45.37 -5.40 -23.32
C ARG A 107 44.75 -5.69 -21.96
N LYS A 108 45.42 -6.46 -21.10
CA LYS A 108 44.96 -6.70 -19.72
C LYS A 108 44.93 -5.40 -18.90
N ARG A 109 45.98 -4.57 -18.98
CA ARG A 109 46.03 -3.25 -18.33
C ARG A 109 44.95 -2.29 -18.88
N ALA A 110 44.72 -2.28 -20.19
CA ALA A 110 43.67 -1.46 -20.82
C ALA A 110 42.28 -1.91 -20.38
N ARG A 111 42.00 -3.22 -20.32
CA ARG A 111 40.74 -3.77 -19.80
C ARG A 111 40.54 -3.45 -18.32
N ALA A 112 41.58 -3.58 -17.50
CA ALA A 112 41.53 -3.21 -16.08
C ALA A 112 41.25 -1.70 -15.90
N LYS A 113 41.90 -0.83 -16.68
CA LYS A 113 41.61 0.62 -16.68
C LYS A 113 40.17 0.92 -17.13
N ALA A 114 39.67 0.26 -18.17
CA ALA A 114 38.30 0.42 -18.65
C ALA A 114 37.27 -0.04 -17.59
N PHE A 115 37.53 -1.16 -16.93
CA PHE A 115 36.71 -1.66 -15.83
C PHE A 115 36.70 -0.69 -14.63
N MET A 116 37.87 -0.20 -14.22
CA MET A 116 37.99 0.80 -13.15
C MET A 116 37.26 2.10 -13.49
N LEU A 117 37.35 2.57 -14.75
CA LEU A 117 36.63 3.76 -15.20
C LEU A 117 35.11 3.53 -15.18
N HIS A 118 34.64 2.35 -15.58
CA HIS A 118 33.24 1.97 -15.51
C HIS A 118 32.74 1.91 -14.06
N ALA A 119 33.48 1.25 -13.16
CA ALA A 119 33.16 1.18 -11.74
C ALA A 119 33.14 2.59 -11.09
N LYS A 120 34.08 3.48 -11.47
CA LYS A 120 34.08 4.87 -11.03
C LYS A 120 32.85 5.64 -11.52
N ARG A 121 32.44 5.46 -12.77
CA ARG A 121 31.21 6.08 -13.31
C ARG A 121 29.94 5.59 -12.60
N GLU A 122 29.86 4.29 -12.32
CA GLU A 122 28.72 3.70 -11.61
C GLU A 122 28.66 4.18 -10.15
N THR A 123 29.79 4.29 -9.46
CA THR A 123 29.83 4.86 -8.10
C THR A 123 29.45 6.34 -8.07
N THR A 124 29.91 7.15 -9.02
CA THR A 124 29.49 8.56 -9.13
C THR A 124 28.00 8.69 -9.44
N ARG A 125 27.45 7.83 -10.30
CA ARG A 125 26.00 7.77 -10.55
C ARG A 125 25.20 7.41 -9.31
N ALA A 126 25.65 6.40 -8.56
CA ALA A 126 25.02 6.00 -7.32
C ALA A 126 25.03 7.14 -6.28
N GLN A 127 26.15 7.86 -6.15
CA GLN A 127 26.25 9.03 -5.28
C GLN A 127 25.31 10.17 -5.71
N ALA A 128 25.25 10.48 -7.01
CA ALA A 128 24.35 11.51 -7.52
C ALA A 128 22.86 11.17 -7.26
N LEU A 129 22.48 9.90 -7.44
CA LEU A 129 21.13 9.40 -7.13
C LEU A 129 20.83 9.46 -5.63
N MET A 130 21.79 9.14 -4.77
CA MET A 130 21.65 9.27 -3.32
C MET A 130 21.43 10.72 -2.89
N ILE A 131 22.22 11.67 -3.42
CA ILE A 131 22.06 13.10 -3.14
C ILE A 131 20.68 13.59 -3.59
N GLN A 132 20.24 13.19 -4.80
CA GLN A 132 18.92 13.55 -5.29
C GLN A 132 17.80 13.00 -4.39
N ALA A 133 17.88 11.73 -4.00
CA ALA A 133 16.91 11.11 -3.09
C ALA A 133 16.88 11.82 -1.72
N GLN A 134 18.03 12.24 -1.21
CA GLN A 134 18.12 12.99 0.05
C GLN A 134 17.51 14.40 -0.06
N GLN A 135 17.67 15.08 -1.20
CA GLN A 135 17.03 16.36 -1.45
C GLN A 135 15.50 16.22 -1.56
N GLU A 136 15.00 15.21 -2.27
CA GLU A 136 13.56 14.96 -2.42
C GLU A 136 12.90 14.62 -1.09
N THR A 137 13.53 13.79 -0.26
CA THR A 137 13.03 13.47 1.09
C THR A 137 13.02 14.70 2.01
N THR A 138 14.03 15.56 1.91
CA THR A 138 14.07 16.83 2.66
C THR A 138 12.94 17.76 2.24
N ARG A 139 12.67 17.89 0.93
CA ARG A 139 11.55 18.68 0.40
C ARG A 139 10.20 18.11 0.86
N ALA A 140 10.01 16.80 0.80
CA ALA A 140 8.78 16.15 1.26
C ALA A 140 8.53 16.40 2.76
N ARG A 141 9.58 16.33 3.59
CA ARG A 141 9.49 16.64 5.03
C ARG A 141 9.17 18.12 5.29
N ALA A 142 9.77 19.04 4.53
CA ALA A 142 9.44 20.46 4.63
C ALA A 142 7.97 20.72 4.25
N PHE A 143 7.49 20.09 3.18
CA PHE A 143 6.08 20.16 2.77
C PHE A 143 5.15 19.63 3.87
N MET A 144 5.44 18.47 4.47
CA MET A 144 4.65 17.92 5.57
C MET A 144 4.57 18.87 6.78
N ASN A 145 5.68 19.52 7.14
CA ASN A 145 5.68 20.54 8.19
C ASN A 145 4.77 21.73 7.87
N GLN A 146 4.82 22.23 6.64
CA GLN A 146 3.98 23.34 6.20
C GLN A 146 2.50 22.94 6.18
N ALA A 147 2.19 21.72 5.73
CA ALA A 147 0.83 21.19 5.73
C ALA A 147 0.27 21.03 7.15
N LEU A 148 1.06 20.46 8.08
CA LEU A 148 0.71 20.38 9.50
C LEU A 148 0.43 21.76 10.08
N GLY A 149 1.28 22.73 9.78
CA GLY A 149 1.09 24.09 10.26
C GLY A 149 -0.11 24.83 9.69
N THR A 150 -0.44 24.53 8.44
CA THR A 150 -1.66 25.03 7.81
C THR A 150 -2.89 24.45 8.45
N ILE A 151 -2.93 23.13 8.64
CA ILE A 151 -4.09 22.43 9.20
C ILE A 151 -4.31 22.84 10.66
N ALA A 152 -3.24 23.03 11.43
CA ALA A 152 -3.34 23.57 12.78
C ALA A 152 -3.92 25.00 12.76
N SER A 153 -3.39 25.89 11.91
CA SER A 153 -3.87 27.28 11.80
C SER A 153 -5.33 27.37 11.35
N VAL A 154 -5.70 26.65 10.28
CA VAL A 154 -7.08 26.57 9.77
C VAL A 154 -7.99 25.91 10.78
N GLY A 155 -7.52 24.86 11.47
CA GLY A 155 -8.25 24.19 12.53
C GLY A 155 -8.57 25.13 13.68
N VAL A 156 -7.61 25.98 14.10
CA VAL A 156 -7.83 27.03 15.11
C VAL A 156 -8.85 28.04 14.63
N LEU A 157 -8.71 28.55 13.41
CA LEU A 157 -9.66 29.50 12.85
C LEU A 157 -11.09 28.92 12.80
N LEU A 158 -11.24 27.70 12.27
CA LEU A 158 -12.54 27.03 12.22
C LEU A 158 -13.08 26.69 13.62
N GLY A 159 -12.22 26.25 14.53
CA GLY A 159 -12.59 25.94 15.91
C GLY A 159 -13.10 27.17 16.67
N VAL A 160 -12.39 28.30 16.56
CA VAL A 160 -12.82 29.58 17.14
C VAL A 160 -14.13 30.03 16.51
N THR A 161 -14.26 29.97 15.19
CA THR A 161 -15.51 30.30 14.50
C THR A 161 -16.67 29.43 15.00
N PHE A 162 -16.47 28.12 15.14
CA PHE A 162 -17.51 27.20 15.64
C PHE A 162 -17.86 27.40 17.11
N ALA A 163 -16.92 27.89 17.92
CA ALA A 163 -17.19 28.23 19.31
C ALA A 163 -18.03 29.51 19.43
N ILE A 164 -17.82 30.47 18.53
CA ILE A 164 -18.41 31.81 18.59
C ILE A 164 -19.76 31.88 17.85
N VAL A 165 -19.86 31.30 16.64
CA VAL A 165 -21.04 31.42 15.77
C VAL A 165 -22.37 31.04 16.47
N PRO A 166 -22.45 29.98 17.29
CA PRO A 166 -23.70 29.60 17.96
C PRO A 166 -24.26 30.70 18.86
N GLU A 167 -23.42 31.56 19.45
CA GLU A 167 -23.88 32.68 20.29
C GLU A 167 -24.64 33.75 19.49
N PHE A 168 -24.42 33.81 18.18
CA PHE A 168 -25.08 34.75 17.27
C PHE A 168 -26.26 34.15 16.51
N LEU A 169 -26.52 32.85 16.67
CA LEU A 169 -27.65 32.20 16.00
C LEU A 169 -28.96 32.47 16.77
N PRO A 170 -30.05 32.80 16.06
CA PRO A 170 -31.37 32.88 16.68
C PRO A 170 -31.75 31.55 17.34
N GLU A 171 -32.51 31.61 18.44
CA GLU A 171 -32.97 30.42 19.17
C GLU A 171 -33.71 29.41 18.26
N SER A 172 -34.45 29.90 17.27
CA SER A 172 -35.12 29.07 16.25
C SER A 172 -34.16 28.24 15.40
N TRP A 173 -32.95 28.74 15.14
CA TRP A 173 -31.90 27.99 14.46
C TRP A 173 -31.19 27.01 15.40
N LEU A 174 -30.94 27.41 16.64
CA LEU A 174 -30.34 26.55 17.66
C LEU A 174 -31.23 25.33 17.95
N HIS A 175 -32.53 25.53 18.10
CA HIS A 175 -33.50 24.44 18.25
C HIS A 175 -33.54 23.50 17.03
N ARG A 176 -33.45 24.03 15.80
CA ARG A 176 -33.36 23.21 14.58
C ARG A 176 -32.08 22.37 14.53
N LEU A 177 -31.01 22.84 15.15
CA LEU A 177 -29.76 22.08 15.32
C LEU A 177 -29.81 21.10 16.50
N GLY A 178 -30.92 21.04 17.24
CA GLY A 178 -31.09 20.20 18.43
C GLY A 178 -30.44 20.77 19.70
N ILE A 179 -30.02 22.03 19.68
CA ILE A 179 -29.46 22.74 20.83
C ILE A 179 -30.64 23.35 21.60
N VAL A 180 -31.15 22.61 22.57
CA VAL A 180 -32.40 22.92 23.29
C VAL A 180 -32.19 23.44 24.72
N ASN A 181 -30.97 23.37 25.23
CA ASN A 181 -30.63 23.84 26.57
C ASN A 181 -29.16 24.26 26.68
N SER A 182 -28.80 24.84 27.82
CA SER A 182 -27.43 25.31 28.10
C SER A 182 -26.40 24.18 28.11
N GLU A 183 -26.77 22.96 28.51
CA GLU A 183 -25.88 21.81 28.50
C GLU A 183 -25.54 21.36 27.07
N ALA A 184 -26.54 21.28 26.19
CA ALA A 184 -26.38 20.99 24.76
C ALA A 184 -25.56 22.08 24.06
N MET A 185 -25.77 23.35 24.44
CA MET A 185 -24.94 24.47 23.95
C MET A 185 -23.48 24.29 24.37
N SER A 186 -23.23 24.02 25.65
CA SER A 186 -21.89 23.82 26.19
C SER A 186 -21.17 22.67 25.48
N TYR A 187 -21.88 21.55 25.29
CA TYR A 187 -21.37 20.40 24.54
C TYR A 187 -21.06 20.75 23.08
N PHE A 188 -21.96 21.46 22.40
CA PHE A 188 -21.79 21.83 21.00
C PHE A 188 -20.58 22.75 20.80
N VAL A 189 -20.44 23.78 21.63
CA VAL A 189 -19.32 24.74 21.59
C VAL A 189 -17.99 24.04 21.90
N LEU A 190 -17.92 23.27 22.99
CA LEU A 190 -16.70 22.57 23.38
C LEU A 190 -16.29 21.51 22.37
N THR A 191 -17.25 20.68 21.94
CA THR A 191 -16.98 19.60 20.98
C THR A 191 -16.67 20.18 19.62
N GLY A 192 -17.50 21.08 19.09
CA GLY A 192 -17.31 21.71 17.78
C GLY A 192 -16.00 22.50 17.69
N GLY A 193 -15.72 23.36 18.67
CA GLY A 193 -14.52 24.17 18.70
C GLY A 193 -13.24 23.36 18.81
N SER A 194 -13.21 22.37 19.70
CA SER A 194 -12.05 21.49 19.87
C SER A 194 -11.86 20.50 18.71
N PHE A 195 -12.95 20.08 18.05
CA PHE A 195 -12.91 19.08 16.99
C PHE A 195 -12.07 19.53 15.80
N PHE A 196 -12.26 20.75 15.30
CA PHE A 196 -11.51 21.22 14.12
C PHE A 196 -10.01 21.32 14.39
N ILE A 197 -9.62 21.72 15.60
CA ILE A 197 -8.22 21.85 16.02
C ILE A 197 -7.59 20.47 16.21
N LEU A 198 -8.17 19.66 17.11
CA LEU A 198 -7.55 18.42 17.58
C LEU A 198 -7.69 17.31 16.55
N THR A 199 -8.89 17.12 16.00
CA THR A 199 -9.13 16.05 15.03
C THR A 199 -8.34 16.31 13.75
N GLY A 200 -8.34 17.53 13.23
CA GLY A 200 -7.57 17.91 12.04
C GLY A 200 -6.08 17.63 12.22
N THR A 201 -5.50 18.10 13.32
CA THR A 201 -4.08 17.90 13.66
C THR A 201 -3.72 16.42 13.79
N ARG A 202 -4.53 15.66 14.53
CA ARG A 202 -4.37 14.22 14.73
C ARG A 202 -4.39 13.45 13.41
N TRP A 203 -5.37 13.72 12.55
CA TRP A 203 -5.48 13.06 11.25
C TRP A 203 -4.30 13.38 10.36
N CYS A 204 -3.84 14.64 10.33
CA CYS A 204 -2.68 15.04 9.56
C CYS A 204 -1.42 14.30 10.03
N LEU A 205 -1.16 14.23 11.34
CA LEU A 205 -0.02 13.49 11.89
C LEU A 205 -0.09 11.99 11.56
N ALA A 206 -1.28 11.39 11.69
CA ALA A 206 -1.48 9.99 11.34
C ALA A 206 -1.23 9.72 9.85
N VAL A 207 -1.67 10.62 8.95
CA VAL A 207 -1.41 10.52 7.51
C VAL A 207 0.07 10.71 7.21
N ALA A 208 0.73 11.70 7.83
CA ALA A 208 2.15 11.95 7.66
C ALA A 208 3.00 10.73 8.06
N LEU A 209 2.66 10.08 9.18
CA LEU A 209 3.28 8.82 9.60
C LEU A 209 3.05 7.69 8.59
N ARG A 210 1.84 7.56 8.03
CA ARG A 210 1.58 6.56 6.97
C ARG A 210 2.40 6.83 5.70
N CYS A 211 2.55 8.10 5.32
CA CYS A 211 3.36 8.50 4.15
C CYS A 211 4.84 8.15 4.30
N VAL A 212 5.38 8.13 5.53
CA VAL A 212 6.76 7.67 5.80
C VAL A 212 6.85 6.18 6.12
N GLY A 213 5.80 5.40 5.85
CA GLY A 213 5.77 3.95 6.05
C GLY A 213 5.47 3.49 7.48
N GLN A 214 5.09 4.39 8.38
CA GLN A 214 4.85 4.12 9.80
C GLN A 214 3.36 3.98 10.12
N ALA A 215 2.66 3.16 9.34
CA ALA A 215 1.23 2.92 9.54
C ALA A 215 0.90 2.31 10.92
N ASN A 216 1.82 1.52 11.50
CA ASN A 216 1.67 0.95 12.83
C ASN A 216 1.63 2.02 13.93
N ASP A 217 2.47 3.06 13.82
CA ASP A 217 2.46 4.16 14.79
C ASP A 217 1.15 4.97 14.70
N ALA A 218 0.68 5.23 13.48
CA ALA A 218 -0.61 5.88 13.26
C ALA A 218 -1.77 5.05 13.84
N ARG A 219 -1.73 3.73 13.71
CA ARG A 219 -2.72 2.80 14.30
C ARG A 219 -2.66 2.82 15.82
N ASN A 220 -1.46 2.68 16.40
CA ASN A 220 -1.27 2.65 17.85
C ASN A 220 -1.73 3.95 18.50
N GLY A 221 -1.52 5.10 17.84
CA GLY A 221 -2.07 6.37 18.29
C GLY A 221 -3.60 6.38 18.33
N ALA A 222 -4.28 5.78 17.33
CA ALA A 222 -5.74 5.66 17.35
C ALA A 222 -6.24 4.74 18.48
N ILE A 223 -5.55 3.61 18.73
CA ILE A 223 -5.87 2.70 19.83
C ILE A 223 -5.69 3.40 21.18
N LEU A 224 -4.62 4.16 21.37
CA LEU A 224 -4.36 4.92 22.59
C LEU A 224 -5.49 5.90 22.89
N ILE A 225 -5.93 6.67 21.87
CA ILE A 225 -7.03 7.63 22.01
C ILE A 225 -8.31 6.91 22.42
N PHE A 226 -8.64 5.83 21.72
CA PHE A 226 -9.82 5.03 22.06
C PHE A 226 -9.74 4.48 23.48
N GLY A 227 -8.60 3.92 23.89
CA GLY A 227 -8.40 3.37 25.22
C GLY A 227 -8.50 4.42 26.34
N VAL A 228 -7.90 5.60 26.14
CA VAL A 228 -8.00 6.71 27.10
C VAL A 228 -9.43 7.20 27.21
N ASN A 229 -10.11 7.41 26.07
CA ASN A 229 -11.49 7.87 26.05
C ASN A 229 -12.44 6.85 26.71
N LEU A 230 -12.28 5.56 26.42
CA LEU A 230 -13.05 4.46 27.01
C LEU A 230 -12.97 4.44 28.54
N ILE A 231 -11.83 4.84 29.12
CA ILE A 231 -11.62 4.92 30.57
C ILE A 231 -12.20 6.22 31.13
N LEU A 232 -11.91 7.35 30.48
CA LEU A 232 -12.30 8.67 30.98
C LEU A 232 -13.81 8.91 30.91
N ASP A 233 -14.50 8.40 29.90
CA ASP A 233 -15.93 8.68 29.72
C ASP A 233 -16.76 8.19 30.92
N PRO A 234 -16.70 6.91 31.37
CA PRO A 234 -17.43 6.48 32.57
C PRO A 234 -17.02 7.24 33.85
N LEU A 235 -15.72 7.53 34.00
CA LEU A 235 -15.20 8.25 35.18
C LEU A 235 -15.71 9.69 35.25
N LEU A 236 -15.78 10.40 34.12
CA LEU A 236 -16.18 11.80 34.08
C LEU A 236 -17.71 11.94 34.02
N ILE A 237 -18.39 11.09 33.25
CA ILE A 237 -19.84 11.13 33.11
C ILE A 237 -20.52 10.72 34.42
N VAL A 238 -20.21 9.52 34.92
CA VAL A 238 -20.89 8.93 36.09
C VAL A 238 -20.08 9.17 37.37
N GLY A 239 -18.76 8.93 37.33
CA GLY A 239 -17.92 9.02 38.53
C GLY A 239 -17.83 10.45 39.10
N ALA A 240 -17.61 11.44 38.24
CA ALA A 240 -17.54 12.86 38.59
C ALA A 240 -18.89 13.59 38.44
N GLY A 241 -19.90 12.95 37.84
CA GLY A 241 -21.22 13.53 37.63
C GLY A 241 -21.25 14.69 36.63
N TRP A 242 -20.28 14.79 35.71
CA TRP A 242 -20.19 15.91 34.76
C TRP A 242 -21.09 15.74 33.53
N GLY A 243 -21.86 14.66 33.45
CA GLY A 243 -22.85 14.45 32.38
C GLY A 243 -22.24 14.58 30.99
N LEU A 244 -22.89 15.35 30.11
CA LEU A 244 -22.48 15.51 28.73
C LEU A 244 -21.14 16.25 28.58
N VAL A 245 -20.86 17.20 29.47
CA VAL A 245 -19.58 17.93 29.54
C VAL A 245 -18.44 16.97 29.86
N GLY A 246 -18.67 15.99 30.75
CA GLY A 246 -17.71 14.95 31.09
C GLY A 246 -17.25 14.14 29.87
N SER A 247 -18.18 13.75 28.99
CA SER A 247 -17.87 13.03 27.74
C SER A 247 -17.01 13.88 26.78
N THR A 248 -17.31 15.18 26.65
CA THR A 248 -16.50 16.08 25.82
C THR A 248 -15.09 16.25 26.38
N VAL A 249 -14.94 16.45 27.68
CA VAL A 249 -13.63 16.57 28.33
C VAL A 249 -12.82 15.29 28.18
N GLY A 250 -13.45 14.12 28.35
CA GLY A 250 -12.83 12.82 28.10
C GLY A 250 -12.33 12.68 26.67
N THR A 251 -13.14 13.08 25.68
CA THR A 251 -12.77 13.10 24.27
C THR A 251 -11.60 14.04 23.99
N ILE A 252 -11.66 15.30 24.44
CA ILE A 252 -10.60 16.30 24.25
C ILE A 252 -9.28 15.80 24.85
N THR A 253 -9.33 15.28 26.07
CA THR A 253 -8.15 14.76 26.78
C THR A 253 -7.52 13.59 26.02
N ALA A 254 -8.34 12.63 25.59
CA ALA A 254 -7.87 11.50 24.79
C ALA A 254 -7.21 11.96 23.49
N GLN A 255 -7.80 12.94 22.79
CA GLN A 255 -7.23 13.49 21.56
C GLN A 255 -5.88 14.18 21.81
N ILE A 256 -5.75 14.96 22.88
CA ILE A 256 -4.48 15.62 23.26
C ILE A 256 -3.39 14.56 23.52
N VAL A 257 -3.69 13.52 24.29
CA VAL A 257 -2.77 12.40 24.56
C VAL A 257 -2.34 11.72 23.26
N GLY A 258 -3.30 11.47 22.36
CA GLY A 258 -3.02 10.89 21.05
C GLY A 258 -2.16 11.76 20.14
N ILE A 259 -2.42 13.06 20.09
CA ILE A 259 -1.62 14.02 19.33
C ILE A 259 -0.21 14.07 19.90
N ALA A 260 -0.04 14.11 21.23
CA ALA A 260 1.25 14.09 21.88
C ALA A 260 2.04 12.83 21.48
N TYR A 261 1.41 11.66 21.53
CA TYR A 261 2.01 10.41 21.07
C TYR A 261 2.42 10.47 19.59
N LEU A 262 1.50 10.83 18.70
CA LEU A 262 1.76 10.88 17.26
C LEU A 262 2.85 11.91 16.91
N TRP A 263 2.86 13.05 17.59
CA TRP A 263 3.87 14.09 17.43
C TRP A 263 5.25 13.60 17.86
N MET A 264 5.37 12.92 19.00
CA MET A 264 6.63 12.31 19.45
C MET A 264 7.15 11.29 18.43
N ARG A 265 6.28 10.41 17.90
CA ARG A 265 6.64 9.45 16.85
C ARG A 265 7.06 10.16 15.57
N PHE A 266 6.29 11.16 15.15
CA PHE A 266 6.59 11.93 13.95
C PHE A 266 7.93 12.66 14.06
N ARG A 267 8.26 13.25 15.21
CA ARG A 267 9.57 13.88 15.42
C ARG A 267 10.72 12.88 15.28
N ARG A 268 10.63 11.76 16.01
CA ARG A 268 11.66 10.72 16.03
C ARG A 268 11.97 10.19 14.64
N ASN A 269 10.96 10.10 13.79
CA ASN A 269 11.03 9.35 12.54
C ASN A 269 11.07 10.23 11.28
N ALA A 270 10.59 11.47 11.34
CA ALA A 270 10.43 12.34 10.17
C ALA A 270 11.07 13.73 10.28
N LEU A 271 11.28 14.30 11.47
CA LEU A 271 11.63 15.73 11.62
C LEU A 271 13.04 16.07 12.05
N ASN A 272 13.85 15.10 12.50
CA ASN A 272 15.22 15.38 12.97
C ASN A 272 16.17 15.98 11.91
N GLN A 273 15.70 16.24 10.68
CA GLN A 273 16.53 16.71 9.57
C GLN A 273 15.99 17.97 8.83
N VAL A 274 14.90 18.60 9.27
CA VAL A 274 14.35 19.81 8.60
C VAL A 274 13.95 20.86 9.62
N LYS A 275 14.41 22.12 9.42
CA LYS A 275 13.94 23.27 10.22
C LYS A 275 12.43 23.42 10.06
N ALA A 276 11.70 23.50 11.18
CA ALA A 276 10.27 23.72 11.16
C ALA A 276 9.95 25.07 10.51
N SER A 277 9.26 25.05 9.36
CA SER A 277 8.72 26.25 8.73
C SER A 277 7.20 26.12 8.68
N TRP A 278 6.51 27.02 9.38
CA TRP A 278 5.04 27.11 9.37
C TRP A 278 4.52 28.01 8.25
N ARG A 279 5.42 28.63 7.46
CA ARG A 279 5.06 29.49 6.33
C ARG A 279 4.41 28.66 5.22
N LEU A 280 3.19 29.03 4.84
CA LEU A 280 2.57 28.52 3.63
C LEU A 280 3.29 29.06 2.40
N THR A 281 3.82 28.15 1.59
CA THR A 281 4.25 28.48 0.23
C THR A 281 3.04 28.53 -0.69
N ARG A 282 3.12 29.33 -1.77
CA ARG A 282 2.05 29.41 -2.78
C ARG A 282 1.74 28.05 -3.39
N ASP A 283 2.73 27.19 -3.54
CA ASP A 283 2.56 25.83 -4.07
C ASP A 283 1.72 24.94 -3.14
N VAL A 284 1.98 25.00 -1.83
CA VAL A 284 1.18 24.29 -0.82
C VAL A 284 -0.25 24.83 -0.80
N GLN A 285 -0.42 26.16 -0.86
CA GLN A 285 -1.74 26.78 -0.94
C GLN A 285 -2.50 26.34 -2.19
N ALA A 286 -1.86 26.33 -3.36
CA ALA A 286 -2.46 25.90 -4.60
C ALA A 286 -2.85 24.40 -4.57
N GLN A 287 -2.09 23.55 -3.89
CA GLN A 287 -2.48 22.14 -3.72
C GLN A 287 -3.62 21.94 -2.70
N LEU A 288 -3.59 22.67 -1.58
CA LEU A 288 -4.61 22.57 -0.53
C LEU A 288 -5.96 23.18 -0.96
N TRP A 289 -5.93 24.33 -1.63
CA TRP A 289 -7.13 25.10 -2.00
C TRP A 289 -7.52 24.94 -3.47
N GLY A 290 -6.61 24.45 -4.32
CA GLY A 290 -6.90 24.18 -5.73
C GLY A 290 -7.55 22.82 -5.95
N GLU A 291 -7.32 22.24 -7.12
CA GLU A 291 -8.05 21.06 -7.61
C GLU A 291 -7.93 19.83 -6.70
N SER A 292 -6.85 19.69 -5.92
CA SER A 292 -6.67 18.49 -5.11
C SER A 292 -7.46 18.54 -3.80
N GLY A 293 -7.25 19.57 -2.97
CA GLY A 293 -7.95 19.68 -1.69
C GLY A 293 -9.41 20.12 -1.85
N GLY A 294 -9.73 21.01 -2.79
CA GLY A 294 -11.12 21.46 -3.02
C GLY A 294 -12.05 20.32 -3.45
N ASN A 295 -11.63 19.50 -4.42
CA ASN A 295 -12.41 18.34 -4.86
C ASN A 295 -12.56 17.29 -3.75
N MET A 296 -11.53 17.09 -2.92
CA MET A 296 -11.63 16.19 -1.77
C MET A 296 -12.62 16.72 -0.72
N MET A 297 -12.59 18.02 -0.44
CA MET A 297 -13.52 18.64 0.51
C MET A 297 -14.95 18.51 0.01
N LEU A 298 -15.22 18.82 -1.26
CA LEU A 298 -16.55 18.64 -1.87
C LEU A 298 -17.01 17.18 -1.80
N LYS A 299 -16.12 16.23 -2.12
CA LYS A 299 -16.38 14.79 -2.01
C LYS A 299 -16.82 14.41 -0.59
N GLU A 300 -16.05 14.78 0.42
CA GLU A 300 -16.33 14.44 1.82
C GLU A 300 -17.60 15.14 2.32
N THR A 301 -17.86 16.38 1.91
CA THR A 301 -19.11 17.09 2.21
C THR A 301 -20.31 16.34 1.64
N CYS A 302 -20.26 15.93 0.36
CA CYS A 302 -21.33 15.11 -0.24
C CYS A 302 -21.56 13.82 0.55
N TYR A 303 -20.50 13.09 0.89
CA TYR A 303 -20.63 11.83 1.65
C TYR A 303 -21.20 12.01 3.05
N ARG A 304 -20.80 13.07 3.75
CA ARG A 304 -21.26 13.31 5.12
C ARG A 304 -22.65 13.92 5.16
N SER A 305 -23.06 14.66 4.14
CA SER A 305 -24.43 15.20 4.03
C SER A 305 -25.46 14.14 3.60
N PHE A 306 -25.04 13.08 2.92
CA PHE A 306 -25.94 12.06 2.39
C PHE A 306 -26.82 11.37 3.46
N PRO A 307 -26.28 10.91 4.62
CA PRO A 307 -27.11 10.36 5.69
C PRO A 307 -28.18 11.32 6.20
N PHE A 308 -27.90 12.63 6.25
CA PHE A 308 -28.89 13.63 6.68
C PHE A 308 -30.02 13.78 5.68
N LEU A 309 -29.70 13.82 4.38
CA LEU A 309 -30.71 13.82 3.33
C LEU A 309 -31.58 12.56 3.39
N MET A 310 -30.96 11.40 3.63
CA MET A 310 -31.67 10.14 3.79
C MET A 310 -32.58 10.12 5.01
N ILE A 311 -32.13 10.65 6.15
CA ILE A 311 -32.97 10.81 7.34
C ILE A 311 -34.19 11.68 7.00
N PHE A 312 -33.98 12.82 6.34
CA PHE A 312 -35.08 13.71 5.94
C PHE A 312 -36.11 13.03 5.03
N LEU A 313 -35.66 12.14 4.13
CA LEU A 313 -36.56 11.38 3.25
C LEU A 313 -37.28 10.22 3.97
N ILE A 314 -36.66 9.64 4.99
CA ILE A 314 -37.19 8.48 5.72
C ILE A 314 -38.08 8.89 6.89
N ASP A 315 -37.83 10.06 7.50
CA ASP A 315 -38.56 10.56 8.67
C ASP A 315 -40.10 10.55 8.50
N PRO A 316 -40.68 10.97 7.35
CA PRO A 316 -42.13 10.92 7.14
C PRO A 316 -42.74 9.51 7.11
N LEU A 317 -41.91 8.47 6.97
CA LEU A 317 -42.37 7.07 6.87
C LEU A 317 -42.61 6.43 8.24
N GLY A 318 -42.32 7.16 9.32
CA GLY A 318 -42.58 6.74 10.68
C GLY A 318 -41.34 6.28 11.44
N VAL A 319 -41.48 6.29 12.76
CA VAL A 319 -40.40 6.07 13.73
C VAL A 319 -39.75 4.69 13.57
N ALA A 320 -40.51 3.66 13.16
CA ALA A 320 -39.97 2.32 12.97
C ALA A 320 -38.94 2.25 11.83
N VAL A 321 -39.25 2.85 10.68
CA VAL A 321 -38.35 2.89 9.52
C VAL A 321 -37.10 3.73 9.84
N LEU A 322 -37.30 4.88 10.48
CA LEU A 322 -36.19 5.75 10.90
C LEU A 322 -35.25 5.05 11.89
N SER A 323 -35.82 4.35 12.88
CA SER A 323 -35.05 3.60 13.88
C SER A 323 -34.25 2.47 13.24
N ALA A 324 -34.87 1.72 12.33
CA ALA A 324 -34.20 0.68 11.56
C ALA A 324 -33.05 1.24 10.70
N TYR A 325 -33.26 2.37 10.02
CA TYR A 325 -32.22 3.02 9.23
C TYR A 325 -31.04 3.50 10.09
N ARG A 326 -31.31 4.13 11.24
CA ARG A 326 -30.28 4.56 12.19
C ARG A 326 -29.47 3.38 12.70
N LEU A 327 -30.13 2.30 13.11
CA LEU A 327 -29.45 1.11 13.60
C LEU A 327 -28.59 0.45 12.50
N TRP A 328 -29.12 0.39 11.28
CA TRP A 328 -28.38 -0.08 10.12
C TRP A 328 -27.11 0.76 9.85
N THR A 329 -27.23 2.08 9.85
CA THR A 329 -26.08 2.99 9.66
C THR A 329 -25.07 2.97 10.82
N MET A 330 -25.44 2.52 12.02
CA MET A 330 -24.50 2.36 13.13
C MET A 330 -23.69 1.07 13.02
N ILE A 331 -24.31 -0.03 12.61
CA ILE A 331 -23.70 -1.37 12.64
C ILE A 331 -22.88 -1.63 11.37
N PHE A 332 -23.43 -1.25 10.22
CA PHE A 332 -22.98 -1.78 8.95
C PHE A 332 -21.76 -1.06 8.35
N PRO A 333 -21.69 0.30 8.37
CA PRO A 333 -20.50 1.01 7.90
C PRO A 333 -19.22 0.61 8.65
N PRO A 334 -19.22 0.42 9.99
CA PRO A 334 -18.05 -0.09 10.70
C PRO A 334 -17.66 -1.54 10.34
N LEU A 335 -18.63 -2.41 10.05
CA LEU A 335 -18.34 -3.83 9.75
C LEU A 335 -17.79 -4.03 8.33
N ILE A 336 -18.44 -3.45 7.32
CA ILE A 336 -18.05 -3.66 5.90
C ILE A 336 -17.18 -2.52 5.37
N GLY A 337 -17.53 -1.27 5.71
CA GLY A 337 -16.83 -0.08 5.22
C GLY A 337 -15.38 -0.01 5.70
N SER A 338 -15.11 -0.43 6.95
CA SER A 338 -13.75 -0.37 7.54
C SER A 338 -12.72 -1.17 6.77
N VAL A 339 -13.10 -2.32 6.21
CA VAL A 339 -12.14 -3.18 5.47
C VAL A 339 -11.83 -2.58 4.11
N GLY A 340 -12.84 -2.09 3.39
CA GLY A 340 -12.64 -1.37 2.14
C GLY A 340 -11.80 -0.09 2.33
N LEU A 341 -12.05 0.64 3.41
CA LEU A 341 -11.29 1.83 3.79
C LEU A 341 -9.84 1.48 4.17
N ALA A 342 -9.62 0.42 4.94
CA ALA A 342 -8.28 -0.04 5.32
C ALA A 342 -7.47 -0.49 4.09
N ALA A 343 -8.05 -1.32 3.24
CA ALA A 343 -7.40 -1.76 2.01
C ALA A 343 -7.16 -0.58 1.05
N GLY A 344 -8.14 0.30 0.89
CA GLY A 344 -8.00 1.48 0.06
C GLY A 344 -6.92 2.43 0.58
N THR A 345 -6.78 2.64 1.89
CA THR A 345 -5.74 3.53 2.43
C THR A 345 -4.33 2.99 2.22
N VAL A 346 -4.15 1.66 2.28
CA VAL A 346 -2.90 1.01 1.85
C VAL A 346 -2.66 1.24 0.36
N MET A 347 -3.69 1.06 -0.46
CA MET A 347 -3.59 1.24 -1.90
C MET A 347 -3.26 2.69 -2.28
N HIS A 348 -3.87 3.67 -1.61
CA HIS A 348 -3.56 5.09 -1.73
C HIS A 348 -2.07 5.35 -1.53
N ALA A 349 -1.50 4.87 -0.42
CA ALA A 349 -0.09 5.08 -0.10
C ALA A 349 0.83 4.42 -1.15
N ARG A 350 0.49 3.20 -1.60
CA ARG A 350 1.27 2.48 -2.62
C ARG A 350 1.22 3.17 -3.98
N VAL A 351 0.03 3.51 -4.47
CA VAL A 351 -0.15 4.24 -5.73
C VAL A 351 0.59 5.57 -5.68
N ALA A 352 0.47 6.33 -4.59
CA ALA A 352 1.18 7.61 -4.43
C ALA A 352 2.70 7.43 -4.47
N THR A 353 3.22 6.45 -3.72
CA THR A 353 4.67 6.13 -3.71
C THR A 353 5.15 5.73 -5.10
N LEU A 354 4.39 4.86 -5.77
CA LEU A 354 4.71 4.38 -7.09
C LEU A 354 4.64 5.52 -8.10
N MET A 355 3.59 6.34 -8.13
CA MET A 355 3.47 7.50 -9.03
C MET A 355 4.59 8.52 -8.82
N GLY A 356 5.05 8.72 -7.58
CA GLY A 356 6.24 9.52 -7.28
C GLY A 356 7.52 8.92 -7.89
N SER A 357 7.66 7.59 -7.86
CA SER A 357 8.81 6.86 -8.44
C SER A 357 8.68 6.57 -9.95
N ALA A 358 7.46 6.55 -10.49
CA ALA A 358 7.09 5.87 -11.74
C ALA A 358 7.31 6.70 -12.99
N LYS A 359 7.97 7.86 -12.90
CA LYS A 359 8.33 8.62 -14.09
C LYS A 359 9.21 7.84 -15.10
N LYS A 360 9.68 6.60 -14.82
CA LYS A 360 10.69 5.93 -15.67
C LYS A 360 10.62 4.40 -15.89
N ASN A 361 9.65 3.61 -15.38
CA ASN A 361 9.72 2.14 -15.58
C ASN A 361 8.35 1.43 -15.86
N PRO A 362 8.12 0.93 -17.09
CA PRO A 362 6.92 0.14 -17.44
C PRO A 362 6.70 -1.11 -16.56
N THR A 363 7.77 -1.71 -16.02
CA THR A 363 7.66 -2.87 -15.13
C THR A 363 7.01 -2.50 -13.80
N GLN A 364 7.24 -1.29 -13.29
CA GLN A 364 6.61 -0.82 -12.05
C GLN A 364 5.12 -0.55 -12.24
N ILE A 365 4.71 -0.02 -13.39
CA ILE A 365 3.29 0.15 -13.75
C ILE A 365 2.58 -1.21 -13.82
N LYS A 366 3.25 -2.22 -14.42
CA LYS A 366 2.71 -3.59 -14.46
C LYS A 366 2.58 -4.20 -13.06
N ALA A 367 3.57 -3.99 -12.19
CA ALA A 367 3.50 -4.44 -10.80
C ALA A 367 2.33 -3.78 -10.04
N LEU A 368 2.16 -2.47 -10.18
CA LEU A 368 1.03 -1.73 -9.59
C LEU A 368 -0.32 -2.28 -10.05
N ARG A 369 -0.46 -2.61 -11.34
CA ARG A 369 -1.69 -3.22 -11.86
C ARG A 369 -1.96 -4.57 -11.20
N MET A 370 -0.94 -5.42 -11.07
CA MET A 370 -1.09 -6.72 -10.43
C MET A 370 -1.47 -6.59 -8.95
N GLU A 371 -0.87 -5.65 -8.23
CA GLU A 371 -1.23 -5.34 -6.84
C GLU A 371 -2.66 -4.81 -6.72
N TYR A 372 -3.06 -3.84 -7.54
CA TYR A 372 -4.44 -3.34 -7.58
C TYR A 372 -5.46 -4.47 -7.79
N ASP A 373 -5.20 -5.34 -8.78
CA ASP A 373 -6.08 -6.47 -9.05
C ASP A 373 -6.10 -7.47 -7.89
N THR A 374 -4.98 -7.63 -7.17
CA THR A 374 -4.88 -8.50 -6.00
C THR A 374 -5.67 -7.92 -4.83
N ASP A 375 -5.46 -6.65 -4.49
CA ASP A 375 -6.16 -5.95 -3.42
C ASP A 375 -7.67 -5.87 -3.70
N ARG A 376 -8.06 -5.61 -4.96
CA ARG A 376 -9.46 -5.66 -5.40
C ARG A 376 -10.08 -7.04 -5.24
N LYS A 377 -9.37 -8.11 -5.64
CA LYS A 377 -9.83 -9.50 -5.46
C LYS A 377 -9.92 -9.87 -3.99
N LEU A 378 -8.97 -9.44 -3.16
CA LEU A 378 -8.98 -9.69 -1.73
C LEU A 378 -10.15 -8.98 -1.06
N CYS A 379 -10.38 -7.69 -1.39
CA CYS A 379 -11.53 -6.94 -0.89
C CYS A 379 -12.85 -7.55 -1.33
N THR A 380 -12.93 -8.00 -2.59
CA THR A 380 -14.08 -8.75 -3.13
C THR A 380 -14.32 -10.01 -2.30
N ALA A 381 -13.29 -10.86 -2.15
CA ALA A 381 -13.40 -12.14 -1.46
C ALA A 381 -13.70 -11.98 0.03
N TYR A 382 -13.10 -10.98 0.67
CA TYR A 382 -13.35 -10.69 2.07
C TYR A 382 -14.74 -10.11 2.28
N SER A 383 -15.14 -9.12 1.49
CA SER A 383 -16.47 -8.51 1.59
C SER A 383 -17.56 -9.53 1.30
N SER A 384 -17.40 -10.40 0.29
CA SER A 384 -18.36 -11.46 -0.02
C SER A 384 -18.43 -12.51 1.09
N ARG A 385 -17.28 -12.92 1.66
CA ARG A 385 -17.26 -13.82 2.82
C ARG A 385 -17.91 -13.18 4.04
N LEU A 386 -17.64 -11.90 4.30
CA LEU A 386 -18.25 -11.20 5.44
C LEU A 386 -19.76 -11.09 5.27
N LEU A 387 -20.20 -10.82 4.03
CA LEU A 387 -21.61 -10.75 3.67
C LEU A 387 -22.33 -12.07 3.92
N VAL A 388 -21.81 -13.15 3.34
CA VAL A 388 -22.44 -14.47 3.36
C VAL A 388 -22.35 -15.09 4.76
N ARG A 389 -21.19 -14.97 5.41
CA ARG A 389 -20.90 -15.71 6.65
C ARG A 389 -21.33 -14.98 7.92
N TYR A 390 -21.28 -13.65 7.92
CA TYR A 390 -21.57 -12.86 9.12
C TYR A 390 -22.79 -11.99 8.95
N CYS A 391 -22.97 -11.30 7.81
CA CYS A 391 -24.09 -10.36 7.70
C CYS A 391 -25.44 -11.08 7.62
N PHE A 392 -25.54 -12.23 6.95
CA PHE A 392 -26.81 -12.96 6.83
C PHE A 392 -27.25 -13.65 8.15
N PRO A 393 -26.37 -14.36 8.88
CA PRO A 393 -26.76 -14.94 10.18
C PRO A 393 -26.81 -13.90 11.29
N ALA A 394 -25.89 -12.93 11.29
CA ALA A 394 -25.91 -11.87 12.28
C ALA A 394 -27.04 -10.89 12.05
N SER A 395 -27.54 -10.62 10.84
CA SER A 395 -28.72 -9.77 10.68
C SER A 395 -29.94 -10.39 11.38
N LEU A 396 -30.09 -11.70 11.36
CA LEU A 396 -31.18 -12.38 12.10
C LEU A 396 -30.98 -12.29 13.62
N LEU A 397 -29.75 -12.54 14.10
CA LEU A 397 -29.42 -12.46 15.53
C LEU A 397 -29.48 -11.00 16.06
N VAL A 398 -28.98 -10.05 15.28
CA VAL A 398 -28.92 -8.61 15.59
C VAL A 398 -30.32 -8.01 15.51
N VAL A 399 -31.13 -8.38 14.51
CA VAL A 399 -32.55 -8.02 14.48
C VAL A 399 -33.21 -8.56 15.75
N ALA A 400 -33.04 -9.85 16.09
CA ALA A 400 -33.65 -10.43 17.29
C ALA A 400 -33.19 -9.72 18.59
N VAL A 401 -31.88 -9.57 18.79
CA VAL A 401 -31.31 -9.02 20.02
C VAL A 401 -31.53 -7.51 20.15
N LEU A 402 -31.33 -6.73 19.08
CA LEU A 402 -31.47 -5.27 19.17
C LEU A 402 -32.93 -4.81 19.12
N SER A 403 -33.83 -5.53 18.44
CA SER A 403 -35.27 -5.24 18.55
C SER A 403 -35.83 -5.55 19.93
N LEU A 404 -35.25 -6.54 20.65
CA LEU A 404 -35.62 -6.87 22.02
C LEU A 404 -35.00 -5.92 23.07
N ILE A 405 -33.78 -5.42 22.85
CA ILE A 405 -33.06 -4.61 23.86
C ILE A 405 -33.26 -3.10 23.68
N TYR A 406 -33.29 -2.59 22.45
CA TYR A 406 -33.19 -1.15 22.20
C TYR A 406 -34.51 -0.45 21.85
N LEU A 407 -35.59 -1.21 21.58
CA LEU A 407 -36.84 -0.64 21.11
C LEU A 407 -38.04 -1.08 21.97
N PRO A 408 -39.04 -0.20 22.17
CA PRO A 408 -40.31 -0.59 22.77
C PRO A 408 -40.92 -1.77 22.00
N PRO A 409 -41.59 -2.75 22.65
CA PRO A 409 -41.95 -4.04 22.03
C PRO A 409 -42.66 -3.93 20.67
N LYS A 410 -43.59 -2.98 20.51
CA LYS A 410 -44.32 -2.75 19.25
C LYS A 410 -43.45 -2.13 18.15
N VAL A 411 -42.61 -1.16 18.50
CA VAL A 411 -41.69 -0.50 17.56
C VAL A 411 -40.55 -1.45 17.18
N GLY A 412 -40.13 -2.32 18.10
CA GLY A 412 -39.08 -3.31 17.89
C GLY A 412 -39.38 -4.29 16.78
N MET A 413 -40.60 -4.87 16.76
CA MET A 413 -40.97 -5.86 15.75
C MET A 413 -41.04 -5.29 14.33
N GLU A 414 -41.70 -4.14 14.15
CA GLU A 414 -41.78 -3.47 12.83
C GLU A 414 -40.40 -2.98 12.37
N SER A 415 -39.64 -2.34 13.27
CA SER A 415 -38.27 -1.91 12.96
C SER A 415 -37.37 -3.09 12.60
N GLY A 416 -37.60 -4.27 13.20
CA GLY A 416 -36.86 -5.49 12.89
C GLY A 416 -37.04 -5.94 11.44
N LEU A 417 -38.26 -5.85 10.89
CA LEU A 417 -38.53 -6.17 9.49
C LEU A 417 -37.87 -5.17 8.53
N TYR A 418 -37.99 -3.87 8.81
CA TYR A 418 -37.31 -2.84 8.02
C TYR A 418 -35.78 -2.98 8.11
N LEU A 419 -35.26 -3.33 9.28
CA LEU A 419 -33.85 -3.56 9.50
C LEU A 419 -33.37 -4.74 8.65
N LEU A 420 -34.13 -5.84 8.60
CA LEU A 420 -33.82 -6.99 7.75
C LEU A 420 -33.80 -6.61 6.25
N ALA A 421 -34.75 -5.76 5.81
CA ALA A 421 -34.76 -5.23 4.44
C ALA A 421 -33.52 -4.35 4.16
N PHE A 422 -33.17 -3.44 5.09
CA PHE A 422 -31.94 -2.64 4.99
C PHE A 422 -30.68 -3.53 5.02
N PHE A 423 -30.68 -4.63 5.77
CA PHE A 423 -29.57 -5.59 5.75
C PHE A 423 -29.45 -6.28 4.39
N GLY A 424 -30.53 -6.80 3.83
CA GLY A 424 -30.51 -7.48 2.53
C GLY A 424 -30.05 -6.55 1.39
N LEU A 425 -30.61 -5.34 1.33
CA LEU A 425 -30.28 -4.36 0.29
C LEU A 425 -28.95 -3.65 0.53
N GLY A 426 -28.70 -3.28 1.78
CA GLY A 426 -27.48 -2.61 2.20
C GLY A 426 -26.25 -3.50 2.04
N ALA A 427 -26.36 -4.79 2.34
CA ALA A 427 -25.32 -5.79 2.09
C ALA A 427 -24.72 -5.69 0.68
N ALA A 428 -25.59 -5.76 -0.31
CA ALA A 428 -25.22 -5.67 -1.70
C ALA A 428 -24.59 -4.29 -2.02
N GLY A 429 -25.21 -3.20 -1.54
CA GLY A 429 -24.71 -1.84 -1.69
C GLY A 429 -23.30 -1.64 -1.10
N TRP A 430 -23.02 -2.16 0.09
CA TRP A 430 -21.73 -1.94 0.74
C TRP A 430 -20.61 -2.83 0.19
N TYR A 431 -20.92 -4.01 -0.34
CA TYR A 431 -19.97 -4.77 -1.15
C TYR A 431 -19.45 -3.93 -2.33
N THR A 432 -20.34 -3.17 -2.99
CA THR A 432 -19.91 -2.25 -4.05
C THR A 432 -19.13 -1.06 -3.49
N CYS A 433 -19.53 -0.55 -2.32
CA CYS A 433 -18.84 0.56 -1.65
C CYS A 433 -17.43 0.18 -1.24
N SER A 434 -17.18 -1.05 -0.77
CA SER A 434 -15.83 -1.48 -0.38
C SER A 434 -14.90 -1.57 -1.59
N LEU A 435 -15.39 -2.07 -2.73
CA LEU A 435 -14.64 -2.07 -3.98
C LEU A 435 -14.38 -0.67 -4.51
N ASN A 436 -15.39 0.20 -4.43
CA ASN A 436 -15.27 1.59 -4.83
C ASN A 436 -14.31 2.35 -3.91
N ALA A 437 -14.27 2.08 -2.60
CA ALA A 437 -13.32 2.69 -1.69
C ALA A 437 -11.86 2.43 -2.11
N VAL A 438 -11.55 1.20 -2.55
CA VAL A 438 -10.22 0.86 -3.07
C VAL A 438 -9.90 1.64 -4.35
N LEU A 439 -10.85 1.73 -5.29
CA LEU A 439 -10.68 2.51 -6.53
C LEU A 439 -10.52 4.02 -6.22
N GLU A 440 -11.37 4.56 -5.37
CA GLU A 440 -11.36 5.97 -4.97
C GLU A 440 -10.03 6.35 -4.31
N LEU A 441 -9.56 5.51 -3.39
CA LEU A 441 -8.29 5.74 -2.70
C LEU A 441 -7.08 5.52 -3.63
N ALA A 442 -7.19 4.64 -4.63
CA ALA A 442 -6.21 4.52 -5.70
C ALA A 442 -6.19 5.77 -6.61
N LEU A 443 -7.36 6.28 -7.01
CA LEU A 443 -7.51 7.53 -7.78
C LEU A 443 -6.93 8.74 -7.03
N GLN A 444 -7.19 8.79 -5.72
CA GLN A 444 -6.61 9.78 -4.83
C GLN A 444 -5.07 9.69 -4.83
N GLY A 445 -4.53 8.48 -4.74
CA GLY A 445 -3.08 8.25 -4.74
C GLY A 445 -2.43 8.62 -6.08
N ALA A 446 -3.20 8.50 -7.18
CA ALA A 446 -2.80 8.94 -8.51
C ALA A 446 -2.96 10.45 -8.76
N GLY A 447 -3.50 11.21 -7.80
CA GLY A 447 -3.76 12.64 -7.94
C GLY A 447 -4.94 12.98 -8.86
N LYS A 448 -5.81 12.02 -9.18
CA LYS A 448 -6.97 12.20 -10.08
C LYS A 448 -8.22 12.66 -9.32
N MET A 449 -8.10 13.79 -8.62
CA MET A 449 -9.11 14.26 -7.65
C MET A 449 -10.44 14.68 -8.28
N GLN A 450 -10.43 15.22 -9.50
CA GLN A 450 -11.67 15.56 -10.21
C GLN A 450 -12.47 14.30 -10.60
N THR A 451 -11.79 13.28 -11.12
CA THR A 451 -12.40 11.98 -11.44
C THR A 451 -12.96 11.31 -10.18
N LEU A 452 -12.22 11.41 -9.08
CA LEU A 452 -12.65 10.93 -7.77
C LEU A 452 -13.95 11.61 -7.30
N PHE A 453 -14.02 12.94 -7.41
CA PHE A 453 -15.21 13.71 -7.03
C PHE A 453 -16.43 13.32 -7.88
N LEU A 454 -16.29 13.30 -9.21
CA LEU A 454 -17.38 12.93 -10.12
C LEU A 454 -17.88 11.50 -9.87
N ASN A 455 -16.97 10.56 -9.62
CA ASN A 455 -17.33 9.19 -9.27
C ASN A 455 -18.13 9.12 -7.95
N SER A 456 -17.70 9.90 -6.96
CA SER A 456 -18.34 9.95 -5.66
C SER A 456 -19.74 10.58 -5.73
N LEU A 457 -19.90 11.64 -6.52
CA LEU A 457 -21.17 12.29 -6.76
C LEU A 457 -22.15 11.35 -7.47
N ALA A 458 -21.70 10.69 -8.55
CA ALA A 458 -22.50 9.69 -9.26
C ALA A 458 -22.93 8.54 -8.34
N ARG A 459 -22.04 8.10 -7.44
CA ARG A 459 -22.35 7.09 -6.43
C ARG A 459 -23.42 7.56 -5.45
N MET A 460 -23.28 8.77 -4.93
CA MET A 460 -24.25 9.36 -4.00
C MET A 460 -25.64 9.44 -4.65
N VAL A 461 -25.72 9.91 -5.90
CA VAL A 461 -26.98 9.94 -6.66
C VAL A 461 -27.54 8.53 -6.87
N GLY A 462 -26.71 7.57 -7.25
CA GLY A 462 -27.12 6.18 -7.41
C GLY A 462 -27.64 5.55 -6.11
N GLN A 463 -26.96 5.79 -4.99
CA GLN A 463 -27.39 5.35 -3.66
C GLN A 463 -28.69 6.02 -3.22
N LEU A 464 -28.86 7.31 -3.51
CA LEU A 464 -30.10 8.04 -3.24
C LEU A 464 -31.26 7.39 -4.00
N LEU A 465 -31.10 7.15 -5.30
CA LEU A 465 -32.12 6.54 -6.15
C LEU A 465 -32.44 5.10 -5.71
N LEU A 466 -31.43 4.30 -5.38
CA LEU A 466 -31.63 2.94 -4.87
C LEU A 466 -32.36 2.93 -3.53
N SER A 467 -31.99 3.84 -2.63
CA SER A 467 -32.58 3.86 -1.29
C SER A 467 -33.97 4.48 -1.29
N ALA A 468 -34.21 5.53 -2.09
CA ALA A 468 -35.54 6.08 -2.33
C ALA A 468 -36.45 5.03 -3.01
N GLY A 469 -35.92 4.29 -3.99
CA GLY A 469 -36.61 3.16 -4.60
C GLY A 469 -36.97 2.09 -3.58
N ALA A 470 -36.02 1.64 -2.76
CA ALA A 470 -36.27 0.65 -1.70
C ALA A 470 -37.33 1.13 -0.70
N VAL A 471 -37.29 2.40 -0.34
CA VAL A 471 -38.26 3.07 0.53
C VAL A 471 -39.66 3.09 -0.08
N MET A 472 -39.80 3.48 -1.36
CA MET A 472 -41.11 3.53 -2.03
C MET A 472 -41.71 2.15 -2.29
N LEU A 473 -40.88 1.11 -2.27
CA LEU A 473 -41.22 -0.27 -2.57
C LEU A 473 -41.62 -1.08 -1.32
N LEU A 474 -41.54 -0.50 -0.12
CA LEU A 474 -41.65 -1.22 1.16
C LEU A 474 -43.04 -1.73 1.63
N PRO A 475 -44.15 -1.75 0.86
CA PRO A 475 -45.30 -2.55 1.26
C PRO A 475 -45.58 -3.80 0.39
N THR A 476 -44.79 -4.12 -0.65
CA THR A 476 -45.13 -5.28 -1.50
C THR A 476 -43.99 -6.31 -1.69
N PRO A 477 -44.26 -7.62 -1.66
CA PRO A 477 -43.24 -8.64 -1.96
C PRO A 477 -42.70 -8.57 -3.39
N MET A 478 -43.47 -8.01 -4.33
CA MET A 478 -43.03 -7.72 -5.72
C MET A 478 -41.89 -6.71 -5.80
N ALA A 479 -41.77 -5.88 -4.77
CA ALA A 479 -40.79 -4.81 -4.71
C ALA A 479 -39.36 -5.31 -4.49
N ALA A 480 -39.19 -6.45 -3.79
CA ALA A 480 -37.89 -7.10 -3.63
C ALA A 480 -37.30 -7.54 -4.98
N ILE A 481 -38.15 -8.03 -5.91
CA ILE A 481 -37.73 -8.43 -7.26
C ILE A 481 -37.32 -7.20 -8.08
N SER A 482 -38.11 -6.12 -8.03
CA SER A 482 -37.80 -4.86 -8.72
C SER A 482 -36.49 -4.24 -8.24
N VAL A 483 -36.20 -4.27 -6.93
CA VAL A 483 -34.91 -3.79 -6.40
C VAL A 483 -33.75 -4.67 -6.86
N ILE A 484 -33.91 -6.01 -6.90
CA ILE A 484 -32.87 -6.93 -7.41
C ILE A 484 -32.58 -6.66 -8.90
N VAL A 485 -33.61 -6.37 -9.71
CA VAL A 485 -33.45 -6.05 -11.14
C VAL A 485 -32.76 -4.70 -11.33
N ILE A 486 -33.20 -3.66 -10.62
CA ILE A 486 -32.56 -2.32 -10.64
C ILE A 486 -31.11 -2.41 -10.13
N TYR A 487 -30.86 -3.20 -9.09
CA TYR A 487 -29.53 -3.47 -8.56
C TYR A 487 -28.65 -4.18 -9.60
N ASN A 488 -29.14 -5.22 -10.28
CA ASN A 488 -28.38 -5.93 -11.30
C ASN A 488 -28.06 -5.02 -12.50
N ALA A 489 -29.01 -4.18 -12.91
CA ALA A 489 -28.79 -3.18 -13.94
C ALA A 489 -27.73 -2.15 -13.51
N PHE A 490 -27.81 -1.65 -12.27
CA PHE A 490 -26.83 -0.73 -11.69
C PHE A 490 -25.45 -1.40 -11.57
N MET A 491 -25.38 -2.65 -11.15
CA MET A 491 -24.14 -3.43 -11.07
C MET A 491 -23.50 -3.62 -12.43
N VAL A 492 -24.28 -3.86 -13.48
CA VAL A 492 -23.78 -3.94 -14.85
C VAL A 492 -23.22 -2.59 -15.31
N VAL A 493 -23.92 -1.49 -15.01
CA VAL A 493 -23.47 -0.12 -15.34
C VAL A 493 -22.21 0.25 -14.56
N ALA A 494 -22.20 0.04 -13.24
CA ALA A 494 -21.06 0.30 -12.37
C ALA A 494 -19.86 -0.54 -12.76
N LYS A 495 -20.05 -1.82 -13.11
CA LYS A 495 -18.96 -2.70 -13.60
C LYS A 495 -18.44 -2.27 -14.96
N ARG A 496 -19.30 -1.76 -15.87
CA ARG A 496 -18.88 -1.15 -17.15
C ARG A 496 -18.15 0.17 -16.95
N GLN A 497 -18.60 1.03 -16.03
CA GLN A 497 -17.92 2.26 -15.64
C GLN A 497 -16.57 1.96 -14.98
N LEU A 498 -16.50 1.03 -14.02
CA LEU A 498 -15.24 0.58 -13.41
C LEU A 498 -14.27 0.01 -14.45
N ALA A 499 -14.77 -0.74 -15.43
CA ALA A 499 -13.92 -1.27 -16.52
C ALA A 499 -13.42 -0.15 -17.46
N SER A 500 -14.25 0.85 -17.73
CA SER A 500 -13.91 2.05 -18.51
C SER A 500 -12.89 2.94 -17.76
N MET A 501 -13.14 3.22 -16.49
CA MET A 501 -12.27 4.02 -15.63
C MET A 501 -10.98 3.30 -15.28
N SER A 502 -11.00 1.99 -15.05
CA SER A 502 -9.80 1.16 -14.94
C SER A 502 -8.91 1.36 -16.16
N LYS A 503 -9.48 1.35 -17.37
CA LYS A 503 -8.74 1.65 -18.60
C LYS A 503 -8.23 3.10 -18.68
N SER A 504 -8.95 4.08 -18.14
CA SER A 504 -8.53 5.50 -18.16
C SER A 504 -7.55 5.89 -17.06
N VAL A 505 -7.53 5.16 -15.94
CA VAL A 505 -6.54 5.30 -14.85
C VAL A 505 -5.26 4.56 -15.20
N LEU A 506 -5.38 3.49 -15.99
CA LEU A 506 -4.26 2.73 -16.53
C LEU A 506 -3.63 3.36 -17.78
N LYS A 507 -4.35 4.24 -18.48
CA LYS A 507 -3.80 5.13 -19.50
C LYS A 507 -3.28 6.39 -18.82
#